data_AF-A0A7V3SJI3-F1
#
_entry.id   AF-A0A7V3SJI3-F1
#
_cell.length_a   1.000
_cell.length_b   1.000
_cell.length_c   1.000
_cell.angle_alpha   90.00
_cell.angle_beta   90.00
_cell.angle_gamma   90.00
#
_symmetry.space_group_name_H-M   'P 1'
#
loop_
_entity.id
_entity.type
_entity.pdbx_description
1 polymer ?
#
loop_
_entity_poly.entity_id
_entity_poly.type
_entity_poly.pdbx_seq_one_letter_code
_entity_poly.pdbx_strand_id
1 'polypeptide(L)' 'MRYILCIGAHPDDVEGSIGGTVTLMRQRGDVVRFLSVTDGGKGHYHED' A
#
# COMPACT_ATOMS: atom_id res chain seq x y z
N MET A 1 19.29 2.87 6.01
CA MET A 1 18.30 1.80 5.74
C MET A 1 17.39 1.63 6.95
N ARG A 2 16.10 1.87 6.77
CA ARG A 2 15.03 1.67 7.77
C ARG A 2 14.08 0.58 7.29
N TYR A 3 13.36 -0.05 8.22
CA TYR A 3 12.24 -0.93 7.91
C TYR A 3 10.93 -0.15 8.10
N ILE A 4 10.09 -0.15 7.07
CA ILE A 4 8.85 0.62 7.04
C ILE A 4 7.71 -0.33 6.68
N LEU A 5 6.67 -0.33 7.51
CA LEU A 5 5.43 -1.06 7.28
C LEU A 5 4.32 -0.04 6.98
N CYS A 6 3.78 -0.10 5.77
CA CYS A 6 2.64 0.71 5.35
C CYS A 6 1.36 -0.12 5.53
N ILE A 7 0.43 0.38 6.34
CA ILE A 7 -0.82 -0.33 6.66
C ILE A 7 -1.97 0.39 5.95
N GLY A 8 -2.65 -0.31 5.05
CA GLY A 8 -3.87 0.13 4.38
C GLY A 8 -5.06 -0.75 4.76
N ALA A 9 -6.28 -0.24 4.63
CA ALA A 9 -7.48 -1.04 4.89
C ALA A 9 -7.72 -2.06 3.76
N HIS A 10 -7.50 -1.66 2.51
CA HIS A 10 -7.73 -2.45 1.30
C HIS A 10 -6.47 -2.53 0.40
N PRO A 11 -6.43 -3.43 -0.60
CA PRO A 11 -5.38 -3.45 -1.62
C PRO A 11 -5.58 -2.30 -2.61
N ASP A 12 -4.75 -1.26 -2.51
CA ASP A 12 -4.69 -0.01 -3.32
C ASP A 12 -4.52 1.24 -2.44
N ASP A 13 -5.00 1.19 -1.19
CA ASP A 13 -4.97 2.32 -0.26
C ASP A 13 -3.58 2.95 -0.11
N VAL A 14 -2.53 2.12 0.01
CA VAL A 14 -1.16 2.60 0.22
C VAL A 14 -0.62 3.26 -1.04
N GLU A 15 -0.84 2.65 -2.20
CA GLU A 15 -0.47 3.17 -3.51
C GLU A 15 -1.16 4.50 -3.78
N GLY A 16 -2.48 4.56 -3.57
CA GLY A 16 -3.30 5.73 -3.83
C GLY A 16 -3.07 6.88 -2.85
N SER A 17 -2.85 6.57 -1.57
CA SER A 17 -2.67 7.61 -0.54
C SER A 17 -1.24 8.14 -0.45
N ILE A 18 -0.24 7.25 -0.54
CA ILE A 18 1.15 7.58 -0.22
C ILE A 18 2.18 6.96 -1.18
N GLY A 19 1.78 6.52 -2.38
CA GLY A 19 2.69 5.87 -3.34
C GLY A 19 3.95 6.70 -3.66
N GLY A 20 3.81 8.03 -3.75
CA GLY A 20 4.95 8.93 -3.93
C GLY A 20 5.94 8.91 -2.76
N THR A 21 5.42 8.95 -1.53
CA THR A 21 6.24 8.86 -0.31
C THR A 21 6.95 7.50 -0.21
N VAL A 22 6.25 6.40 -0.48
CA VAL A 22 6.83 5.06 -0.52
C VAL A 22 7.95 4.96 -1.56
N THR A 23 7.74 5.55 -2.74
CA THR A 23 8.74 5.56 -3.81
C THR A 23 10.02 6.25 -3.34
N LEU A 24 9.91 7.41 -2.71
CA LEU A 24 11.07 8.13 -2.15
C LEU A 24 11.77 7.31 -1.03
N MET A 25 11.01 6.62 -0.19
CA MET A 25 11.57 5.73 0.84
C MET A 25 12.38 4.58 0.23
N ARG A 26 11.85 3.92 -0.81
CA ARG A 26 12.57 2.87 -1.55
C ARG A 26 13.81 3.40 -2.25
N GLN A 27 13.73 4.56 -2.90
CA GLN A 27 14.89 5.21 -3.55
C GLN A 27 15.99 5.59 -2.57
N ARG A 28 15.63 5.99 -1.34
CA ARG A 28 16.59 6.24 -0.25
C ARG A 28 17.28 4.95 0.27
N GLY A 29 16.82 3.77 -0.14
CA GLY A 29 17.35 2.47 0.29
C GLY A 29 16.69 1.91 1.54
N ASP A 30 15.45 2.30 1.84
CA ASP A 30 14.67 1.68 2.92
C ASP A 30 13.95 0.41 2.45
N VAL A 31 13.71 -0.52 3.39
CA VAL A 31 12.93 -1.73 3.15
C VAL A 31 11.47 -1.43 3.47
N VAL A 32 10.65 -1.29 2.42
CA VAL A 32 9.21 -1.03 2.55
C VAL A 32 8.40 -2.31 2.30
N ARG A 33 7.44 -2.59 3.18
CA ARG A 33 6.42 -3.64 3.03
C ARG A 33 5.02 -3.05 3.17
N PHE A 34 4.08 -3.56 2.40
CA PHE A 34 2.67 -3.21 2.49
C PHE A 34 1.92 -4.30 3.25
N LEU A 35 0.95 -3.89 4.06
CA LEU A 35 -0.01 -4.76 4.73
C LEU A 35 -1.40 -4.19 4.47
N SER A 36 -2.20 -4.94 3.73
CA SER A 36 -3.63 -4.71 3.61
C SER A 36 -4.33 -5.48 4.72
N VAL A 37 -5.18 -4.78 5.49
CA VAL A 37 -5.91 -5.37 6.62
C VAL A 37 -7.04 -6.28 6.11
N THR A 38 -7.61 -5.96 4.95
CA THR A 38 -8.65 -6.72 4.28
C THR A 38 -8.29 -6.96 2.81
N ASP A 39 -8.99 -7.89 2.16
CA ASP A 39 -8.84 -8.16 0.73
C ASP A 39 -9.58 -7.17 -0.17
N GLY A 40 -10.36 -6.23 0.40
CA GLY A 40 -11.15 -5.27 -0.38
C GLY A 40 -12.31 -5.87 -1.17
N GLY A 41 -12.63 -7.16 -0.99
CA GLY A 41 -13.50 -7.92 -1.89
C GLY A 41 -14.94 -7.40 -2.02
N LYS A 42 -15.41 -6.57 -1.08
CA LYS A 42 -16.75 -5.96 -1.10
C LYS A 42 -16.84 -4.65 -1.89
N GLY A 43 -15.70 -4.09 -2.32
CA GLY A 43 -15.64 -2.85 -3.10
C GLY A 43 -15.45 -3.06 -4.60
N HIS A 44 -15.23 -4.30 -5.06
CA HIS A 44 -15.01 -4.58 -6.47
C HIS A 44 -16.29 -4.39 -7.29
N TYR A 45 -16.14 -3.74 -8.44
CA TYR A 45 -17.19 -3.69 -9.45
C TYR A 45 -17.35 -5.06 -10.11
N HIS A 46 -18.58 -5.52 -10.19
CA HIS A 46 -18.98 -6.67 -10.98
C HIS A 46 -20.09 -6.22 -11.93
N GLU A 47 -19.95 -6.57 -13.21
CA GLU A 47 -21.03 -6.44 -14.18
C GLU A 47 -21.90 -7.69 -14.02
N ASP A 48 -23.19 -7.49 -13.72
CA ASP A 48 -24.17 -8.58 -13.51
C ASP A 48 -24.36 -9.45 -14.78
#